data_AF-A0A439CU56-F1
#
_entry.id   AF-A0A439CU56-F1
#
_cell.length_a   1.000
_cell.length_b   1.000
_cell.length_c   1.000
_cell.angle_alpha   90.00
_cell.angle_beta   90.00
_cell.angle_gamma   90.00
#
_symmetry.space_group_name_H-M   'P 1'
#
loop_
_entity.id
_entity.type
_entity.pdbx_description
1 polymer ?
#
loop_
_entity_poly.entity_id
_entity_poly.type
_entity_poly.pdbx_seq_one_letter_code
_entity_poly.pdbx_strand_id
1 'polypeptide(L)'
;MGQEASRPQPGKKLQVIGAGLPRTGTTSFSQALSILLDGPVHHCGTQISKGESYNIKTWTEILKHTPIRSAEDEAFVMKELSQLMDGYVAVTDTPACVFVPELIKLYPDAKVICTVRDSDKWAESLDKTASNAQVWFFGLVLMFNNP
;
A
#
# COMPACT_ATOMS: atom_id res chain seq x y z
N MET A 1 8.84 -6.84 -11.66
CA MET A 1 8.82 -5.71 -10.71
C MET A 1 10.15 -5.71 -9.96
N GLY A 2 10.93 -4.63 -10.05
CA GLY A 2 12.33 -4.60 -9.60
C GLY A 2 12.63 -3.62 -8.46
N GLN A 3 11.61 -3.07 -7.79
CA GLN A 3 11.85 -2.25 -6.60
C GLN A 3 12.14 -3.11 -5.38
N GLU A 4 13.08 -2.66 -4.57
CA GLU A 4 13.36 -3.19 -3.24
C GLU A 4 12.51 -2.46 -2.20
N ALA A 5 12.22 -3.13 -1.08
CA ALA A 5 11.53 -2.51 0.03
C ALA A 5 12.42 -1.44 0.67
N SER A 6 11.92 -0.21 0.73
CA SER A 6 12.57 0.89 1.44
C SER A 6 12.55 0.63 2.95
N ARG A 7 13.46 1.27 3.69
CA ARG A 7 13.50 1.20 5.16
C ARG A 7 13.11 2.54 5.75
N PRO A 8 12.30 2.57 6.84
CA PRO A 8 11.94 3.82 7.49
C PRO A 8 13.18 4.51 8.04
N GLN A 9 13.16 5.85 8.04
CA GLN A 9 14.22 6.68 8.57
C GLN A 9 13.69 7.51 9.75
N PRO A 10 14.26 7.36 10.96
CA PRO A 10 13.81 8.11 12.13
C PRO A 10 13.76 9.62 11.87
N GLY A 11 12.67 10.27 12.30
CA GLY A 11 12.48 11.71 12.18
C GLY A 11 11.88 12.19 10.85
N LYS A 12 11.77 11.33 9.83
CA LYS A 12 10.98 11.65 8.62
C LYS A 12 9.48 11.54 8.94
N LYS A 13 8.69 12.46 8.37
CA LYS A 13 7.23 12.52 8.52
C LYS A 13 6.55 12.40 7.17
N LEU A 14 5.35 11.84 7.16
CA LEU A 14 4.55 11.67 5.96
C LEU A 14 4.13 13.03 5.39
N GLN A 15 4.51 13.29 4.14
CA GLN A 15 4.25 14.53 3.41
C GLN A 15 3.34 14.32 2.20
N VAL A 16 3.32 13.11 1.62
CA VAL A 16 2.49 12.79 0.45
C VAL A 16 1.75 11.47 0.64
N ILE A 17 0.44 11.49 0.38
CA ILE A 17 -0.46 10.33 0.35
C ILE A 17 -0.81 10.04 -1.12
N GLY A 18 -0.36 8.90 -1.62
CA GLY A 18 -0.71 8.39 -2.94
C GLY A 18 -2.06 7.69 -2.93
N ALA A 19 -3.08 8.35 -3.47
CA ALA A 19 -4.45 7.82 -3.59
C ALA A 19 -4.66 6.99 -4.88
N GLY A 20 -3.66 6.93 -5.76
CA GLY A 20 -3.75 6.16 -7.00
C GLY A 20 -3.76 4.66 -6.76
N LEU A 21 -4.65 3.96 -7.47
CA LEU A 21 -4.73 2.49 -7.44
C LEU A 21 -3.46 1.83 -8.00
N PRO A 22 -3.21 0.54 -7.69
CA PRO A 22 -2.15 -0.21 -8.33
C PRO A 22 -2.26 -0.10 -9.84
N ARG A 23 -1.12 -0.17 -10.54
CA ARG A 23 -1.04 -0.14 -12.01
C ARG A 23 -1.39 1.21 -12.66
N THR A 24 -1.50 2.27 -11.87
CA THR A 24 -1.58 3.67 -12.33
C THR A 24 -0.21 4.38 -12.33
N GLY A 25 0.89 3.64 -12.17
CA GLY A 25 2.26 4.19 -12.12
C GLY A 25 2.83 4.37 -10.72
N THR A 26 2.24 3.73 -9.70
CA THR A 26 2.63 3.83 -8.27
C THR A 26 4.12 3.60 -8.01
N THR A 27 4.76 2.67 -8.72
CA THR A 27 6.20 2.39 -8.62
C THR A 27 7.07 3.58 -9.05
N SER A 28 6.81 4.15 -10.23
CA SER A 28 7.54 5.32 -10.73
C SER A 28 7.27 6.56 -9.88
N PHE A 29 6.02 6.70 -9.42
CA PHE A 29 5.63 7.78 -8.52
C PHE A 29 6.36 7.69 -7.17
N SER A 30 6.44 6.50 -6.57
CA SER A 30 7.21 6.25 -5.35
C SER A 30 8.70 6.65 -5.51
N GLN A 31 9.31 6.31 -6.65
CA GLN A 31 10.69 6.72 -6.96
C GLN A 31 10.84 8.24 -7.05
N ALA A 32 9.92 8.92 -7.75
CA ALA A 32 9.96 10.37 -7.86
C ALA A 32 9.83 11.05 -6.48
N LEU A 33 8.91 10.57 -5.65
CA LEU A 33 8.71 11.09 -4.29
C LEU A 33 9.94 10.86 -3.39
N SER A 34 10.59 9.70 -3.49
CA SER A 34 11.82 9.42 -2.76
C SER A 34 12.92 10.43 -3.07
N ILE A 35 13.07 10.81 -4.35
CA ILE A 35 14.03 11.81 -4.80
C ILE A 35 13.63 13.21 -4.33
N LEU A 36 12.38 13.61 -4.55
CA LEU A 36 11.91 14.97 -4.30
C LEU A 36 11.79 15.31 -2.81
N LEU A 37 11.46 14.33 -1.98
CA LEU A 37 11.26 14.50 -0.54
C LEU A 37 12.46 14.06 0.30
N ASP A 38 13.53 13.60 -0.35
CA ASP A 38 14.75 13.08 0.27
C ASP A 38 14.41 12.08 1.39
N GLY A 39 13.79 10.96 1.05
CA GLY A 39 13.40 10.00 2.08
C GLY A 39 12.67 8.76 1.59
N PRO A 40 12.48 7.77 2.46
CA PRO A 40 11.88 6.50 2.07
C PRO A 40 10.37 6.64 1.84
N VAL A 41 9.87 5.96 0.82
CA VAL A 41 8.44 5.89 0.50
C VAL A 41 7.92 4.50 0.83
N HIS A 42 6.81 4.42 1.57
CA HIS A 42 6.10 3.18 1.84
C HIS A 42 5.28 2.78 0.61
N HIS A 43 5.91 2.08 -0.34
CA HIS A 43 5.22 1.47 -1.47
C HIS A 43 4.64 0.12 -1.05
N CYS A 44 3.35 0.10 -0.74
CA CYS A 44 2.71 -0.99 0.00
C CYS A 44 2.86 -2.36 -0.66
N GLY A 45 2.65 -2.48 -1.97
CA GLY A 45 2.82 -3.77 -2.67
C GLY A 45 4.24 -4.33 -2.57
N THR A 46 5.26 -3.47 -2.50
CA THR A 46 6.66 -3.89 -2.32
C THR A 46 6.94 -4.26 -0.87
N GLN A 47 6.42 -3.47 0.08
CA GLN A 47 6.59 -3.71 1.52
C GLN A 47 5.93 -5.03 1.96
N ILE A 48 4.79 -5.39 1.38
CA ILE A 48 4.09 -6.64 1.66
C ILE A 48 4.82 -7.85 1.04
N SER A 49 5.32 -7.72 -0.20
CA SER A 49 5.91 -8.85 -0.92
C SER A 49 7.40 -9.09 -0.64
N LYS A 50 8.14 -8.04 -0.30
CA LYS A 50 9.61 -8.08 -0.12
C LYS A 50 10.11 -7.45 1.18
N GLY A 51 9.26 -6.71 1.89
CA GLY A 51 9.61 -6.07 3.15
C GLY A 51 9.59 -7.03 4.33
N GLU A 52 9.75 -6.47 5.53
CA GLU A 52 9.69 -7.26 6.75
C GLU A 52 8.29 -7.85 6.98
N SER A 53 8.23 -9.06 7.55
CA SER A 53 6.97 -9.75 7.84
C SER A 53 6.00 -8.94 8.72
N TYR A 54 6.51 -7.96 9.47
CA TYR A 54 5.71 -6.99 10.19
C TYR A 54 4.70 -6.28 9.28
N ASN A 55 5.11 -5.82 8.09
CA ASN A 55 4.22 -5.09 7.18
C ASN A 55 2.99 -5.89 6.78
N ILE A 56 3.18 -7.13 6.28
CA ILE A 56 2.06 -7.98 5.86
C ILE A 56 1.15 -8.35 7.03
N LYS A 57 1.71 -8.60 8.22
CA LYS A 57 0.94 -8.91 9.44
C LYS A 57 0.09 -7.72 9.88
N THR A 58 0.68 -6.54 10.01
CA THR A 58 -0.03 -5.33 10.44
C THR A 58 -1.11 -4.93 9.45
N TRP A 59 -0.83 -4.97 8.15
CA TRP A 59 -1.85 -4.71 7.13
C TRP A 59 -3.00 -5.73 7.18
N THR A 60 -2.71 -7.00 7.45
CA THR A 60 -3.74 -8.02 7.62
C THR A 60 -4.66 -7.69 8.81
N GLU A 61 -4.09 -7.28 9.95
CA GLU A 61 -4.88 -6.92 11.13
C GLU A 61 -5.69 -5.62 10.92
N ILE A 62 -5.13 -4.61 10.25
CA ILE A 62 -5.86 -3.40 9.86
C ILE A 62 -7.08 -3.76 9.00
N LEU A 63 -6.88 -4.64 8.00
CA LEU A 63 -7.96 -5.05 7.10
C LEU A 63 -9.05 -5.85 7.81
N LYS A 64 -8.73 -6.61 8.87
CA LYS A 64 -9.75 -7.32 9.69
C LYS A 64 -10.67 -6.36 10.46
N HIS A 65 -10.18 -5.16 10.80
CA HIS A 65 -10.95 -4.10 11.45
C HIS A 65 -11.55 -3.12 10.43
N THR A 66 -11.55 -3.49 9.14
CA THR A 66 -12.07 -2.68 8.03
C THR A 66 -13.21 -3.44 7.31
N PRO A 67 -14.38 -2.83 7.04
CA PRO A 67 -14.73 -1.43 7.31
C PRO A 67 -14.84 -1.15 8.81
N ILE A 68 -14.43 0.05 9.22
CA ILE A 68 -14.50 0.53 10.60
C ILE A 68 -15.98 0.55 11.02
N ARG A 69 -16.34 -0.19 12.07
CA ARG A 69 -17.73 -0.32 12.57
C ARG A 69 -17.90 0.20 13.99
N SER A 70 -16.81 0.38 14.73
CA SER A 70 -16.80 0.78 16.12
C SER A 70 -15.71 1.81 16.40
N ALA A 71 -15.79 2.50 17.54
CA ALA A 71 -14.74 3.43 17.97
C ALA A 71 -13.44 2.69 18.28
N GLU A 72 -13.55 1.43 18.73
CA GLU A 72 -12.42 0.53 18.96
C GLU A 72 -11.70 0.19 17.65
N ASP A 73 -12.45 -0.11 16.57
CA ASP A 73 -11.88 -0.32 15.23
C ASP A 73 -11.16 0.93 14.74
N GLU A 74 -11.77 2.11 14.89
CA GLU A 74 -11.16 3.37 14.45
C GLU A 74 -9.86 3.64 15.21
N ALA A 75 -9.87 3.48 16.54
CA ALA A 75 -8.68 3.66 17.37
C ALA A 75 -7.57 2.68 16.99
N PHE A 76 -7.90 1.42 16.72
CA PHE A 76 -6.94 0.41 16.27
C PHE A 76 -6.35 0.76 14.91
N VAL A 77 -7.18 1.02 13.90
CA VAL A 77 -6.74 1.35 12.54
C VAL A 77 -5.86 2.59 12.54
N MET A 78 -6.27 3.66 13.24
CA MET A 78 -5.52 4.91 13.31
C MET A 78 -4.15 4.72 13.97
N LYS A 79 -4.08 3.93 15.05
CA LYS A 79 -2.82 3.60 15.73
C LYS A 79 -1.87 2.83 14.82
N GLU A 80 -2.34 1.76 14.20
CA GLU A 80 -1.49 0.89 13.38
C GLU A 80 -1.06 1.58 12.07
N LEU A 81 -1.92 2.40 11.46
CA LEU A 81 -1.53 3.25 10.33
C LEU A 81 -0.43 4.23 10.73
N SER A 82 -0.57 4.92 11.87
CA SER A 82 0.46 5.85 12.33
C SER A 82 1.80 5.16 12.56
N GLN A 83 1.80 3.91 13.06
CA GLN A 83 3.03 3.14 13.26
C GLN A 83 3.66 2.69 11.95
N LEU A 84 2.85 2.23 10.99
CA LEU A 84 3.35 1.82 9.67
C LEU A 84 3.96 2.98 8.88
N MET A 85 3.40 4.18 9.02
CA MET A 85 3.86 5.37 8.29
C MET A 85 5.04 6.08 8.97
N ASP A 86 5.39 5.69 10.20
CA ASP A 86 6.50 6.33 10.92
C ASP A 86 7.83 6.15 10.18
N GLY A 87 8.57 7.25 10.04
CA GLY A 87 9.82 7.29 9.30
C GLY A 87 9.72 7.23 7.78
N TYR A 88 8.52 7.31 7.19
CA TYR A 88 8.31 7.44 5.75
C TYR A 88 7.89 8.85 5.34
N VAL A 89 8.39 9.33 4.19
CA VAL A 89 8.03 10.66 3.65
C VAL A 89 6.79 10.62 2.76
N ALA A 90 6.44 9.45 2.24
CA ALA A 90 5.23 9.25 1.47
C ALA A 90 4.74 7.80 1.53
N VAL A 91 3.49 7.59 1.13
CA VAL A 91 2.87 6.26 1.01
C VAL A 91 2.17 6.14 -0.33
N THR A 92 2.26 4.98 -0.98
CA THR A 92 1.64 4.73 -2.29
C THR A 92 1.19 3.27 -2.39
N ASP A 93 0.35 2.99 -3.38
CA ASP A 93 -0.12 1.63 -3.72
C ASP A 93 -1.10 1.04 -2.68
N THR A 94 -1.61 -0.15 -2.96
CA THR A 94 -2.54 -0.87 -2.07
C THR A 94 -1.78 -1.64 -0.98
N PRO A 95 -2.25 -1.63 0.28
CA PRO A 95 -3.58 -1.17 0.72
C PRO A 95 -3.70 0.30 1.14
N ALA A 96 -2.62 1.06 1.35
CA ALA A 96 -2.74 2.42 1.88
C ALA A 96 -3.61 3.38 1.04
N CYS A 97 -3.67 3.21 -0.28
CA CYS A 97 -4.49 4.05 -1.16
C CYS A 97 -5.99 4.01 -0.84
N VAL A 98 -6.50 3.02 -0.09
CA VAL A 98 -7.91 2.97 0.34
C VAL A 98 -8.16 3.62 1.71
N PHE A 99 -7.09 3.97 2.45
CA PHE A 99 -7.15 4.60 3.77
C PHE A 99 -6.87 6.11 3.71
N VAL A 100 -7.18 6.76 2.58
CA VAL A 100 -6.93 8.20 2.40
C VAL A 100 -7.63 9.06 3.47
N PRO A 101 -8.91 8.83 3.84
CA PRO A 101 -9.56 9.61 4.90
C PRO A 101 -8.84 9.50 6.25
N GLU A 102 -8.43 8.30 6.64
CA GLU A 102 -7.72 8.01 7.89
C GLU A 102 -6.32 8.64 7.87
N LEU A 103 -5.60 8.52 6.75
CA LEU A 103 -4.28 9.12 6.60
C LEU A 103 -4.33 10.65 6.61
N ILE A 104 -5.37 11.28 6.05
CA ILE A 104 -5.57 12.74 6.15
C ILE A 104 -5.85 13.15 7.60
N LYS A 105 -6.64 12.38 8.35
CA LYS A 105 -6.88 12.64 9.78
C LYS A 105 -5.58 12.58 10.59
N LEU A 106 -4.70 11.62 10.29
CA LEU A 106 -3.39 11.47 10.97
C LEU A 106 -2.37 12.52 10.54
N TYR A 107 -2.36 12.89 9.26
CA TYR A 107 -1.37 13.77 8.65
C TYR A 107 -2.05 14.90 7.86
N PRO A 108 -2.66 15.88 8.56
CA PRO A 108 -3.47 16.92 7.92
C PRO A 108 -2.68 17.84 6.97
N ASP A 109 -1.36 17.94 7.17
CA ASP A 109 -0.48 18.75 6.32
C ASP A 109 -0.02 18.00 5.05
N ALA A 110 -0.23 16.67 4.98
CA ALA A 110 0.19 15.86 3.85
C ALA A 110 -0.65 16.16 2.60
N LYS A 111 0.00 16.18 1.44
CA LYS A 111 -0.67 16.37 0.16
C LYS A 111 -1.18 15.04 -0.36
N VAL A 112 -2.41 15.03 -0.89
CA VAL A 112 -2.99 13.85 -1.52
C VAL A 112 -2.82 13.96 -3.03
N ILE A 113 -2.22 12.95 -3.65
CA ILE A 113 -2.03 12.88 -5.11
C ILE A 113 -2.64 11.58 -5.61
N CYS A 114 -3.57 11.68 -6.57
CA CYS A 114 -4.19 10.54 -7.23
C CYS A 114 -3.60 10.37 -8.63
N THR A 115 -2.78 9.34 -8.82
CA THR A 115 -2.33 8.95 -10.16
C THR A 115 -3.44 8.22 -10.88
N VAL A 116 -3.71 8.62 -12.12
CA VAL A 116 -4.79 8.05 -12.95
C VAL A 116 -4.22 7.48 -14.23
N ARG A 117 -4.97 6.54 -14.82
CA ARG A 117 -4.69 5.92 -16.11
C ARG A 117 -6.01 5.72 -16.83
N ASP A 118 -5.96 5.71 -18.16
CA ASP A 118 -7.06 5.22 -19.00
C ASP A 118 -7.57 3.85 -18.49
N SER A 119 -8.89 3.71 -18.36
CA SER A 119 -9.52 2.59 -17.65
C SER A 119 -9.24 1.24 -18.31
N ASP A 120 -9.30 1.18 -19.64
CA ASP A 120 -9.12 -0.06 -20.40
C ASP A 120 -7.65 -0.50 -20.32
N LYS A 121 -6.72 0.45 -20.48
CA LYS A 121 -5.29 0.18 -20.30
C LYS A 121 -4.93 -0.16 -18.86
N TRP A 122 -5.66 0.37 -17.88
CA TRP A 122 -5.49 0.02 -16.47
C TRP A 122 -5.93 -1.42 -16.22
N ALA A 123 -7.12 -1.81 -16.67
CA ALA A 123 -7.66 -3.16 -16.54
C ALA A 123 -6.73 -4.19 -17.19
N GLU A 124 -6.33 -3.97 -18.45
CA GLU A 124 -5.38 -4.84 -19.16
C GLU A 124 -4.05 -4.99 -18.38
N SER A 125 -3.56 -3.89 -17.80
CA SER A 125 -2.32 -3.89 -17.03
C SER A 125 -2.45 -4.56 -15.67
N LEU A 126 -3.65 -4.54 -15.08
CA LEU A 126 -3.97 -5.22 -13.83
C LEU A 126 -4.07 -6.72 -14.06
N ASP A 127 -4.81 -7.14 -15.09
CA ASP A 127 -4.97 -8.56 -15.45
C ASP A 127 -3.64 -9.23 -15.74
N LYS A 128 -2.79 -8.62 -16.57
CA LYS A 128 -1.43 -9.11 -16.84
C LYS A 128 -0.58 -9.26 -15.57
N THR A 129 -0.83 -8.43 -14.57
CA THR A 129 -0.07 -8.46 -13.32
C THR A 129 -0.62 -9.54 -12.38
N ALA A 130 -1.94 -9.64 -12.28
CA ALA A 130 -2.63 -10.67 -11.50
C ALA A 130 -2.33 -12.07 -12.04
N SER A 131 -2.34 -12.26 -13.35
CA SER A 131 -2.02 -13.54 -13.99
C SER A 131 -0.59 -14.00 -13.68
N ASN A 132 0.36 -13.07 -13.55
CA ASN A 132 1.74 -13.38 -13.19
C ASN A 132 1.91 -13.72 -11.70
N ALA A 133 0.97 -13.31 -10.85
CA ALA A 133 0.93 -13.69 -9.43
C ALA A 133 0.23 -15.04 -9.21
N GLN A 134 -0.59 -15.49 -10.16
CA GLN A 134 -1.21 -16.81 -10.16
C GLN A 134 -0.23 -17.84 -10.71
N VAL A 135 0.22 -18.77 -9.86
CA VAL A 135 1.01 -19.91 -10.32
C VAL A 135 0.05 -20.92 -10.95
N TRP A 136 0.32 -21.32 -12.20
CA TRP A 136 -0.58 -22.13 -13.03
C TRP A 136 -1.12 -23.42 -12.37
N PHE A 137 -0.40 -23.98 -11.39
CA PHE A 137 -0.81 -25.19 -10.67
C PHE A 137 -1.62 -24.93 -9.39
N PHE A 138 -1.76 -23.69 -8.90
CA PHE A 138 -2.58 -23.41 -7.71
C PHE A 138 -4.06 -23.70 -7.95
N GLY A 139 -4.57 -23.46 -9.17
CA GLY A 139 -5.92 -23.89 -9.55
C GLY A 139 -6.09 -25.41 -9.47
N LEU A 140 -5.05 -26.18 -9.85
CA LEU A 140 -5.02 -27.65 -9.70
C LEU A 140 -5.00 -28.06 -8.22
N VAL A 141 -4.12 -27.47 -7.40
CA VAL A 141 -3.97 -27.82 -5.97
C VAL A 141 -5.23 -27.48 -5.16
N LEU A 142 -5.86 -26.33 -5.43
CA LEU A 142 -7.07 -25.91 -4.71
C LEU A 142 -8.33 -26.67 -5.16
N MET A 143 -8.34 -27.26 -6.35
CA MET A 143 -9.44 -28.14 -6.79
C MET A 143 -9.44 -29.51 -6.07
N PHE A 144 -8.30 -29.98 -5.54
CA PHE A 144 -8.21 -31.26 -4.84
C PHE A 144 -8.34 -31.16 -3.30
N ASN A 145 -8.57 -29.96 -2.76
CA ASN A 145 -8.63 -29.70 -1.32
C ASN A 145 -9.99 -29.14 -0.83
N ASN A 146 -11.06 -29.29 -1.61
CA ASN A 146 -12.42 -29.13 -1.10
C ASN A 146 -12.88 -30.45 -0.45
N PRO A 147 -13.05 -30.53 0.89
CA PRO A 147 -13.83 -31.62 1.50
C PRO A 147 -15.32 -31.53 1.13
#